data_AF-A0A9X5X8U1-F1
#
_entry.id   AF-A0A9X5X8U1-F1
#
_cell.length_a   1.000
_cell.length_b   1.000
_cell.length_c   1.000
_cell.angle_alpha   90.00
_cell.angle_beta   90.00
_cell.angle_gamma   90.00
#
_symmetry.space_group_name_H-M   'P 1'
#
loop_
_entity.id
_entity.type
_entity.pdbx_description
1 polymer ?
#
loop_
_entity_poly.entity_id
_entity_poly.type
_entity_poly.pdbx_seq_one_letter_code
_entity_poly.pdbx_strand_id
1 'polypeptide(L)'
;APWRDFAGRRPVADRGTTAFEHSPHLALLSTRGDQPADWLCTGQALERVLLEATLADLATALTSHPLESPDLRELTRDPVSGLGHVQMVLRLGYGPQGPATPRRPVRDVLTLD
;
A
#
# COMPACT_ATOMS: atom_id res chain seq x y z
N ALA A 1 1.10 17.24 -9.39
CA ALA A 1 1.52 17.16 -7.97
C ALA A 1 0.88 15.93 -7.33
N PRO A 2 1.51 15.20 -6.38
CA PRO A 2 0.82 14.10 -5.72
C PRO A 2 -0.41 14.65 -5.01
N TRP A 3 -1.55 14.00 -5.16
CA TRP A 3 -2.84 14.46 -4.64
C TRP A 3 -2.96 14.32 -3.12
N ARG A 4 -2.01 13.64 -2.48
CA ARG A 4 -1.87 13.57 -1.03
C ARG A 4 -0.47 14.01 -0.60
N ASP A 5 -0.44 15.01 0.28
CA ASP A 5 0.76 15.39 1.01
C ASP A 5 0.72 14.77 2.42
N PHE A 6 1.50 13.71 2.62
CA PHE A 6 1.66 13.08 3.93
C PHE A 6 2.75 13.75 4.78
N ALA A 7 3.46 14.76 4.28
CA ALA A 7 4.54 15.42 4.99
C ALA A 7 4.05 16.49 5.99
N GLY A 8 2.80 16.95 5.87
CA GLY A 8 2.26 18.02 6.70
C GLY A 8 3.12 19.30 6.60
N ARG A 9 3.40 19.96 7.73
CA ARG A 9 4.24 21.19 7.78
C ARG A 9 5.74 20.92 7.88
N ARG A 10 6.18 19.67 7.79
CA ARG A 10 7.57 19.31 8.07
C ARG A 10 8.41 19.51 6.79
N PRO A 11 9.56 20.19 6.86
CA PRO A 11 10.46 20.25 5.72
C PRO A 11 10.84 18.82 5.32
N VAL A 12 10.45 18.41 4.12
CA VAL A 12 10.88 17.14 3.53
C VAL A 12 12.28 17.42 2.97
N ALA A 13 13.29 16.69 3.46
CA ALA A 13 14.61 16.70 2.83
C ALA A 13 14.46 16.36 1.34
N ASP A 14 15.40 16.81 0.50
CA ASP A 14 15.39 16.50 -0.93
C ASP A 14 15.05 15.02 -1.16
N ARG A 15 13.99 14.79 -1.93
CA ARG A 15 13.55 13.44 -2.31
C ARG A 15 14.46 12.98 -3.43
N GLY A 16 15.74 12.79 -3.13
CA GLY A 16 16.73 12.32 -4.08
C GLY A 16 16.17 11.11 -4.85
N THR A 17 16.39 11.08 -6.15
CA THR A 17 16.00 9.94 -6.98
C THR A 17 16.93 8.79 -6.66
N THR A 18 16.37 7.66 -6.22
CA THR A 18 17.13 6.42 -6.12
C THR A 18 16.71 5.45 -7.20
N ALA A 19 17.67 4.70 -7.73
CA ALA A 19 17.42 3.68 -8.74
C ALA A 19 16.62 2.53 -8.13
N PHE A 20 15.42 2.32 -8.65
CA PHE A 20 14.68 1.07 -8.50
C PHE A 20 14.91 0.23 -9.76
N GLU A 21 14.51 -1.03 -9.74
CA GLU A 21 14.45 -1.81 -10.97
C GLU A 21 13.52 -1.16 -12.01
N HIS A 22 13.78 -1.46 -13.29
CA HIS A 22 13.06 -0.86 -14.42
C HIS A 22 11.67 -1.47 -14.65
N SER A 23 11.42 -2.66 -14.11
CA SER A 23 10.22 -3.45 -14.40
C SER A 23 9.59 -4.03 -13.12
N PRO A 24 9.07 -3.16 -12.22
CA PRO A 24 8.38 -3.62 -11.04
C PRO A 24 7.06 -4.30 -11.40
N HIS A 25 6.64 -5.25 -10.57
CA HIS A 25 5.36 -5.93 -10.71
C HIS A 25 4.26 -5.14 -10.00
N LEU A 26 3.09 -5.05 -10.63
CA LEU A 26 1.88 -4.54 -10.01
C LEU A 26 1.00 -5.72 -9.56
N ALA A 27 0.50 -5.64 -8.34
CA ALA A 27 -0.42 -6.62 -7.77
C ALA A 27 -1.68 -5.92 -7.25
N LEU A 28 -2.82 -6.60 -7.37
CA LEU A 28 -4.10 -6.17 -6.84
C LEU A 28 -4.52 -7.09 -5.71
N LEU A 29 -4.88 -6.51 -4.57
CA LEU A 29 -5.50 -7.24 -3.47
C LEU A 29 -6.99 -6.94 -3.49
N SER A 30 -7.80 -7.99 -3.65
CA SER A 30 -9.24 -7.87 -3.86
C SER A 30 -10.03 -8.79 -2.94
N THR A 31 -11.24 -8.37 -2.58
CA THR A 31 -12.21 -9.15 -1.80
C THR A 31 -13.51 -9.30 -2.56
N ARG A 32 -14.35 -10.27 -2.16
CA ARG A 32 -15.67 -10.43 -2.78
C ARG A 32 -16.64 -9.29 -2.43
N GLY A 33 -16.50 -8.74 -1.23
CA GLY A 33 -17.29 -7.60 -0.75
C GLY A 33 -16.44 -6.36 -0.52
N ASP A 34 -17.12 -5.30 -0.07
CA ASP A 34 -16.53 -4.00 0.26
C ASP A 34 -17.10 -3.45 1.56
N GLN A 35 -17.21 -4.32 2.56
CA GLN A 35 -17.72 -4.00 3.89
C GLN A 35 -16.57 -3.94 4.91
N PRO A 36 -16.79 -3.40 6.13
CA PRO A 36 -15.74 -3.31 7.14
C PRO A 36 -15.01 -4.63 7.45
N ALA A 37 -15.71 -5.77 7.37
CA ALA A 37 -15.11 -7.09 7.54
C ALA A 37 -14.15 -7.45 6.38
N ASP A 38 -14.52 -7.11 5.14
CA ASP A 38 -13.66 -7.31 3.96
C ASP A 38 -12.41 -6.43 4.04
N TRP A 39 -12.55 -5.19 4.53
CA TRP A 39 -11.41 -4.29 4.73
C TRP A 39 -10.44 -4.81 5.79
N LEU A 40 -10.95 -5.34 6.90
CA LEU A 40 -10.10 -5.95 7.94
C LEU A 40 -9.36 -7.18 7.41
N CYS A 41 -10.07 -8.06 6.71
CA CYS A 41 -9.48 -9.24 6.07
C CYS A 41 -8.40 -8.84 5.05
N THR A 42 -8.67 -7.81 4.25
CA THR A 42 -7.68 -7.22 3.33
C THR A 42 -6.47 -6.72 4.09
N GLY A 43 -6.64 -5.99 5.19
CA GLY A 43 -5.52 -5.50 6.00
C GLY A 43 -4.64 -6.63 6.54
N GLN A 44 -5.25 -7.73 6.97
CA GLN A 44 -4.55 -8.94 7.40
C GLN A 44 -3.81 -9.63 6.24
N ALA A 45 -4.42 -9.72 5.06
CA ALA A 45 -3.78 -10.28 3.88
C ALA A 45 -2.62 -9.40 3.40
N LEU A 46 -2.80 -8.07 3.44
CA LEU A 46 -1.78 -7.09 3.10
C LEU A 46 -0.56 -7.21 4.01
N GLU A 47 -0.77 -7.34 5.33
CA GLU A 47 0.33 -7.57 6.29
C GLU A 47 1.16 -8.80 5.93
N ARG A 48 0.51 -9.93 5.63
CA ARG A 48 1.20 -11.16 5.18
C ARG A 48 2.00 -10.93 3.90
N VAL A 49 1.40 -10.30 2.89
CA VAL A 49 2.08 -9.99 1.62
C VAL A 49 3.31 -9.12 1.86
N LEU A 50 3.22 -8.11 2.71
CA LEU A 50 4.34 -7.23 3.02
C LEU A 50 5.47 -7.94 3.76
N LEU A 51 5.14 -8.83 4.70
CA LEU A 51 6.13 -9.64 5.42
C LEU A 51 6.83 -10.64 4.49
N GLU A 52 6.09 -11.32 3.62
CA GLU A 52 6.66 -12.22 2.61
C GLU A 52 7.54 -11.46 1.60
N ALA A 53 7.09 -10.30 1.12
CA ALA A 53 7.89 -9.44 0.25
C ALA A 53 9.19 -9.01 0.95
N THR A 54 9.13 -8.70 2.24
CA THR A 54 10.32 -8.37 3.05
C THR A 54 11.28 -9.55 3.14
N LEU A 55 10.78 -10.77 3.38
CA LEU A 55 11.61 -11.99 3.39
C LEU A 55 12.27 -12.26 2.02
N ALA A 56 11.62 -11.84 0.94
CA ALA A 56 12.14 -11.93 -0.43
C ALA A 56 13.00 -10.73 -0.86
N ASP A 57 13.36 -9.82 0.05
CA ASP A 57 14.13 -8.59 -0.23
C ASP A 57 13.49 -7.67 -1.28
N LEU A 58 12.16 -7.69 -1.39
CA LEU A 58 11.40 -6.81 -2.27
C LEU A 58 11.10 -5.48 -1.56
N ALA A 59 11.37 -4.39 -2.28
CA ALA A 59 10.80 -3.09 -2.00
C ALA A 59 9.31 -3.05 -2.41
N THR A 60 8.48 -2.49 -1.53
CA THR A 60 7.03 -2.37 -1.74
C THR A 60 6.57 -0.92 -1.71
N ALA A 61 5.64 -0.55 -2.59
CA ALA A 61 4.90 0.71 -2.50
C ALA A 61 3.39 0.44 -2.62
N LEU A 62 2.61 1.15 -1.81
CA LEU A 62 1.16 0.96 -1.72
C LEU A 62 0.43 2.21 -2.20
N THR A 63 -0.70 2.04 -2.88
CA THR A 63 -1.59 3.15 -3.20
C THR A 63 -3.05 2.75 -3.17
N SER A 64 -3.87 3.51 -2.42
CA SER A 64 -5.33 3.46 -2.46
C SER A 64 -5.92 4.49 -3.40
N HIS A 65 -5.13 5.42 -3.93
CA HIS A 65 -5.67 6.60 -4.62
C HIS A 65 -6.56 6.28 -5.83
N PRO A 66 -6.23 5.28 -6.68
CA PRO A 66 -7.13 4.86 -7.76
C PRO A 66 -8.48 4.32 -7.27
N LEU A 67 -8.59 3.94 -5.99
CA LEU A 67 -9.80 3.37 -5.40
C LEU A 67 -10.71 4.43 -4.77
N GLU A 68 -10.27 5.69 -4.67
CA GLU A 68 -11.03 6.80 -4.07
C GLU A 68 -12.07 7.39 -5.04
N SER A 69 -11.92 7.15 -6.35
CA SER A 69 -12.87 7.55 -7.38
C SER A 69 -13.64 6.32 -7.87
N PRO A 70 -14.99 6.36 -7.93
CA PRO A 70 -15.80 5.26 -8.47
C PRO A 70 -15.35 4.83 -9.88
N ASP A 71 -15.13 5.80 -10.78
CA ASP A 71 -14.76 5.54 -12.18
C ASP A 71 -13.38 4.85 -12.28
N LEU A 72 -12.39 5.32 -11.52
CA LEU A 72 -11.06 4.70 -11.47
C LEU A 72 -11.11 3.32 -10.80
N ARG A 73 -12.02 3.12 -9.85
CA ARG A 73 -12.21 1.84 -9.17
C ARG A 73 -12.82 0.79 -10.10
N GLU A 74 -13.69 1.19 -11.03
CA GLU A 74 -14.16 0.28 -12.08
C GLU A 74 -13.02 -0.11 -13.03
N LEU A 75 -12.18 0.85 -13.43
CA LEU A 75 -11.03 0.60 -14.32
C LEU A 75 -9.94 -0.29 -13.70
N THR A 76 -9.87 -0.36 -12.37
CA THR A 76 -8.93 -1.25 -11.67
C THR A 76 -9.44 -2.68 -11.53
N ARG A 77 -10.72 -2.95 -11.86
CA ARG A 77 -11.20 -4.33 -11.92
C ARG A 77 -10.49 -5.06 -13.04
N ASP A 78 -9.98 -6.24 -12.71
CA ASP A 78 -9.45 -7.14 -13.71
C ASP A 78 -10.61 -7.75 -14.52
N PRO A 79 -10.71 -7.44 -15.83
CA PRO A 79 -11.78 -7.95 -16.69
C PRO A 79 -11.70 -9.47 -16.90
N VAL A 80 -10.57 -10.11 -16.59
CA VAL A 80 -10.35 -11.57 -16.75
C VAL A 80 -10.79 -12.34 -15.50
N SER A 81 -10.47 -11.87 -14.30
CA SER A 81 -10.91 -12.54 -13.05
C SER A 81 -12.35 -12.19 -12.64
N GLY A 82 -12.89 -11.08 -13.14
CA GLY A 82 -14.33 -10.79 -13.18
C GLY A 82 -15.06 -10.61 -11.85
N LEU A 83 -14.44 -10.87 -10.69
CA LEU A 83 -15.13 -10.95 -9.41
C LEU A 83 -14.24 -10.45 -8.26
N GLY A 84 -14.37 -9.17 -7.93
CA GLY A 84 -13.86 -8.63 -6.67
C GLY A 84 -13.81 -7.11 -6.62
N HIS A 85 -13.93 -6.58 -5.41
CA HIS A 85 -13.61 -5.20 -5.09
C HIS A 85 -12.10 -5.10 -4.87
N VAL A 86 -11.41 -4.32 -5.69
CA VAL A 86 -10.00 -4.00 -5.43
C VAL A 86 -9.94 -3.13 -4.18
N GLN A 87 -9.19 -3.60 -3.20
CA GLN A 87 -9.00 -2.96 -1.91
C GLN A 87 -7.61 -2.32 -1.79
N MET A 88 -6.61 -2.84 -2.49
CA MET A 88 -5.28 -2.24 -2.53
C MET A 88 -4.53 -2.51 -3.84
N VAL A 89 -3.77 -1.52 -4.30
CA VAL A 89 -2.78 -1.68 -5.37
C VAL A 89 -1.38 -1.67 -4.76
N LEU A 90 -0.58 -2.68 -5.09
CA LEU A 90 0.80 -2.82 -4.65
C LEU A 90 1.74 -2.74 -5.84
N ARG A 91 2.87 -2.07 -5.65
CA ARG A 91 4.06 -2.19 -6.49
C ARG A 91 5.09 -3.00 -5.74
N LEU A 92 5.58 -4.07 -6.34
CA LEU A 92 6.58 -4.98 -5.81
C LEU A 92 7.79 -4.96 -6.73
N GLY A 93 8.99 -4.89 -6.16
CA GLY A 93 10.20 -4.93 -6.97
C GLY A 93 11.47 -4.78 -6.16
N TYR A 94 12.61 -4.60 -6.83
CA TYR A 94 13.89 -4.39 -6.14
C TYR A 94 14.29 -2.91 -6.11
N GLY A 95 14.94 -2.51 -5.03
CA GLY A 95 15.41 -1.15 -4.84
C GLY A 95 16.08 -0.94 -3.48
N PRO A 96 16.60 0.27 -3.23
CA PRO A 96 17.15 0.63 -1.93
C PRO A 96 16.11 0.52 -0.80
N GLN A 97 16.57 0.19 0.39
CA GLN A 97 15.74 0.38 1.58
C GLN A 97 15.74 1.84 2.01
N GLY A 98 14.54 2.40 2.19
CA GLY A 98 14.35 3.76 2.71
C GLY A 98 14.49 3.83 4.23
N PRO A 99 14.59 5.04 4.81
CA PRO A 99 14.59 5.20 6.25
C PRO A 99 13.27 4.72 6.87
N ALA A 100 13.35 4.22 8.10
CA ALA A 100 12.16 3.86 8.86
C ALA A 100 11.24 5.08 9.04
N THR A 101 9.96 4.89 8.73
CA THR A 101 8.96 5.95 8.94
C THR A 101 8.68 6.09 10.45
N PRO A 102 8.55 7.32 10.99
CA PRO A 102 8.23 7.51 12.39
C PRO A 102 6.95 6.78 12.81
N ARG A 103 6.94 6.25 14.04
CA ARG A 103 5.78 5.60 14.67
C ARG A 103 5.49 6.25 16.02
N ARG A 104 4.21 6.26 16.42
CA ARG A 104 3.81 6.68 17.76
C ARG A 104 4.42 5.72 18.80
N PRO A 105 4.89 6.21 19.96
CA PRO A 105 5.30 5.37 21.07
C PRO A 105 4.20 4.37 21.48
N VAL A 106 4.60 3.17 21.92
CA VAL A 106 3.65 2.10 22.31
C VAL A 106 2.68 2.57 23.40
N ARG A 107 3.19 3.29 24.41
CA ARG A 107 2.37 3.85 25.50
C ARG A 107 1.25 4.80 25.04
N ASP A 108 1.36 5.34 23.83
CA ASP A 108 0.35 6.25 23.29
C ASP A 108 -0.77 5.48 22.55
N VAL A 109 -0.58 4.18 22.29
CA VAL A 109 -1.50 3.36 21.46
C VAL A 109 -2.00 2.08 22.12
N LEU A 110 -1.37 1.63 23.21
CA LEU A 110 -1.76 0.44 23.95
C LEU A 110 -2.24 0.82 25.36
N THR A 111 -3.51 0.54 25.64
CA THR A 111 -4.07 0.59 27.00
C THR A 111 -4.09 -0.83 27.55
N LEU A 112 -3.56 -0.98 28.77
CA LEU A 112 -3.67 -2.22 29.53
C LEU A 112 -4.67 -1.95 30.66
N ASP A 113 -5.85 -2.54 30.54
CA ASP A 113 -6.84 -2.58 31.62
C ASP A 113 -6.61 -3.82 32.50
#